data_AF-A0A972EYL5-F1
#
_entry.id   AF-A0A972EYL5-F1
#
_cell.length_a   1.000
_cell.length_b   1.000
_cell.length_c   1.000
_cell.angle_alpha   90.00
_cell.angle_beta   90.00
_cell.angle_gamma   90.00
#
_symmetry.space_group_name_H-M   'P 1'
#
loop_
_entity.id
_entity.type
_entity.pdbx_description
1 polymer ?
#
loop_
_entity_poly.entity_id
_entity_poly.type
_entity_poly.pdbx_seq_one_letter_code
_entity_poly.pdbx_strand_id
1 'polypeptide(L)'
;MKSPTIIVQLIHIQGPRKGEIQEFSEGVISIGRHPSCTLHFPPDLTIISRRHAEIRRDGNQFRLVDSSSNGTYVNGKKVSECILREGDVLEFADGGPKVSFLTRIVDTLPVPEKPATAPVAGPGATEPLSPQGFEQPWMCSPDGAAPAPPVAEPLRQPRPEPVPESVPEPSPAAPQKVSVPLVIQYGPTIRSFRELPIVIGRNAGCDFVLDAPGILDRHAQIFYSRDRYWIKDLSGQRMILLNAVPLELQAVLSPNDRFSLGPRGPVFSFLGEGRIMEVLDGEGEPSPEPGGKKEEERPRVEREEEKKPGGFWSRLTKREQ
;
A
#
# COMPACT_ATOMS: atom_id res chain seq x y z
N MET A 1 3.14 4.27 37.62
CA MET A 1 2.98 3.40 36.43
C MET A 1 2.57 4.30 35.28
N LYS A 2 3.37 4.42 34.21
CA LYS A 2 2.96 5.18 33.03
C LYS A 2 1.89 4.36 32.30
N SER A 3 0.70 4.91 32.16
CA SER A 3 -0.37 4.26 31.39
C SER A 3 0.06 4.17 29.93
N PRO A 4 -0.15 3.03 29.25
CA PRO A 4 0.19 2.90 27.84
C PRO A 4 -0.54 3.95 27.00
N THR A 5 0.17 4.60 26.09
CA THR A 5 -0.42 5.54 25.14
C THR A 5 -1.11 4.73 24.05
N ILE A 6 -2.44 4.81 24.01
CA ILE A 6 -3.24 4.21 22.94
C ILE A 6 -3.48 5.28 21.89
N ILE A 7 -2.99 5.03 20.68
CA ILE A 7 -3.21 5.85 19.49
C ILE A 7 -4.40 5.27 18.74
N VAL A 8 -5.39 6.10 18.44
CA VAL A 8 -6.49 5.76 17.54
C VAL A 8 -6.06 6.06 16.11
N GLN A 9 -6.22 5.11 15.21
CA GLN A 9 -6.04 5.31 13.77
C GLN A 9 -7.41 5.29 13.09
N LEU A 10 -7.73 6.34 12.36
CA LEU A 10 -8.91 6.41 11.49
C LEU A 10 -8.45 6.33 10.04
N ILE A 11 -8.87 5.28 9.35
CA ILE A 11 -8.49 5.02 7.96
C ILE A 11 -9.65 5.39 7.05
N HIS A 12 -9.47 6.37 6.18
CA HIS A 12 -10.52 6.85 5.30
C HIS A 12 -10.76 5.88 4.13
N ILE A 13 -11.92 5.25 4.12
CA ILE A 13 -12.35 4.23 3.13
C ILE A 13 -13.09 4.89 1.95
N GLN A 14 -13.94 5.87 2.27
CA GLN A 14 -14.80 6.56 1.32
C GLN A 14 -14.91 8.04 1.71
N GLY A 15 -15.05 8.91 0.72
CA GLY A 15 -15.20 10.35 0.90
C GLY A 15 -13.96 11.14 0.44
N PRO A 16 -13.89 12.45 0.77
CA PRO A 16 -12.91 13.38 0.22
C PRO A 16 -11.45 13.06 0.60
N ARG A 17 -11.25 12.21 1.60
CA ARG A 17 -9.95 11.86 2.18
C ARG A 17 -9.60 10.39 1.98
N LYS A 18 -10.25 9.71 1.02
CA LYS A 18 -10.06 8.27 0.76
C LYS A 18 -8.57 7.91 0.65
N GLY A 19 -8.13 6.89 1.39
CA GLY A 19 -6.75 6.41 1.46
C GLY A 19 -5.90 7.05 2.57
N GLU A 20 -6.35 8.17 3.14
CA GLU A 20 -5.65 8.85 4.24
C GLU A 20 -5.81 8.09 5.56
N ILE A 21 -4.76 8.09 6.39
CA ILE A 21 -4.82 7.66 7.79
C ILE A 21 -4.62 8.89 8.66
N GLN A 22 -5.45 9.03 9.68
CA GLN A 22 -5.24 9.99 10.74
C GLN A 22 -5.03 9.31 12.07
N GLU A 23 -4.01 9.73 12.79
CA GLU A 23 -3.67 9.23 14.11
C GLU A 23 -4.05 10.25 15.18
N PHE A 24 -4.66 9.77 16.26
CA PHE A 24 -5.08 10.59 17.38
C PHE A 24 -4.65 9.93 18.69
N SER A 25 -3.84 10.64 19.48
CA SER A 25 -3.50 10.24 20.85
C SER A 25 -4.43 10.85 21.89
N GLU A 26 -5.38 11.68 21.46
CA GLU A 26 -6.31 12.41 22.29
C GLU A 26 -7.38 11.49 22.89
N GLY A 27 -7.86 11.82 24.09
CA GLY A 27 -8.95 11.07 24.74
C GLY A 27 -10.32 11.32 24.11
N VAL A 28 -10.47 12.39 23.32
CA VAL A 28 -11.71 12.73 22.62
C VAL A 28 -11.37 13.18 21.21
N ILE A 29 -11.97 12.51 20.22
CA ILE A 29 -11.81 12.85 18.80
C ILE A 29 -13.15 13.40 18.33
N SER A 30 -13.20 14.70 18.07
CA SER A 30 -14.41 15.36 17.59
C SER A 30 -14.48 15.32 16.07
N ILE A 31 -15.65 15.01 15.52
CA ILE A 31 -15.84 14.73 14.09
C ILE A 31 -16.91 15.67 13.53
N GLY A 32 -16.63 16.34 12.42
CA GLY A 32 -17.62 17.18 11.74
C GLY A 32 -17.03 18.18 10.76
N ARG A 33 -17.90 19.01 10.18
CA ARG A 33 -17.51 20.07 9.23
C ARG A 33 -17.10 21.38 9.88
N HIS A 34 -17.14 21.48 11.21
CA HIS A 34 -16.67 22.67 11.91
C HIS A 34 -15.14 22.63 12.01
N PRO A 35 -14.42 23.74 11.77
CA PRO A 35 -12.95 23.76 11.79
C PRO A 35 -12.34 23.44 13.17
N SER A 36 -13.14 23.48 14.25
CA SER A 36 -12.68 23.06 15.58
C SER A 36 -12.73 21.54 15.81
N CYS A 37 -13.24 20.76 14.86
CA CYS A 37 -13.29 19.31 14.97
C CYS A 37 -11.92 18.70 14.66
N THR A 38 -11.49 17.73 15.47
CA THR A 38 -10.21 17.02 15.27
C THR A 38 -10.19 16.27 13.93
N LEU A 39 -11.27 15.53 13.64
CA LEU A 39 -11.56 14.98 12.31
C LEU A 39 -12.45 15.99 11.55
N HIS A 40 -11.79 16.89 10.85
CA HIS A 40 -12.45 17.93 10.06
C HIS A 40 -12.79 17.44 8.65
N PHE A 41 -14.05 17.59 8.26
CA PHE A 41 -14.51 17.38 6.89
C PHE A 41 -14.75 18.71 6.16
N PRO A 42 -14.60 18.75 4.82
CA PRO A 42 -14.82 19.95 4.03
C PRO A 42 -16.20 20.61 4.27
N PRO A 43 -16.29 21.95 4.28
CA PRO A 43 -17.52 22.67 4.63
C PRO A 43 -18.66 22.50 3.62
N ASP A 44 -18.32 22.17 2.37
CA ASP A 44 -19.23 21.86 1.26
C ASP A 44 -19.92 20.50 1.41
N LEU A 45 -19.38 19.61 2.26
CA LEU A 45 -19.97 18.31 2.55
C LEU A 45 -21.13 18.43 3.56
N THR A 46 -22.22 19.04 3.10
CA THR A 46 -23.39 19.43 3.93
C THR A 46 -24.13 18.25 4.59
N ILE A 47 -23.95 17.04 4.08
CA ILE A 47 -24.46 15.81 4.71
C ILE A 47 -23.84 15.56 6.09
N ILE A 48 -22.70 16.18 6.40
CA ILE A 48 -22.06 16.12 7.71
C ILE A 48 -22.42 17.36 8.53
N SER A 49 -22.96 17.13 9.74
CA SER A 49 -23.21 18.20 10.70
C SER A 49 -21.91 18.89 11.17
N ARG A 50 -22.01 20.15 11.62
CA ARG A 50 -20.87 20.93 12.14
C ARG A 50 -20.12 20.19 13.24
N ARG A 51 -20.87 19.63 14.19
CA ARG A 51 -20.43 18.63 15.15
C ARG A 51 -21.29 17.40 14.90
N HIS A 52 -20.69 16.40 14.27
CA HIS A 52 -21.41 15.21 13.79
C HIS A 52 -21.38 14.11 14.82
N ALA A 53 -20.18 13.74 15.28
CA ALA A 53 -20.00 12.70 16.26
C ALA A 53 -18.73 12.96 17.08
N GLU A 54 -18.59 12.23 18.18
CA GLU A 54 -17.38 12.22 18.99
C GLU A 54 -17.00 10.77 19.32
N ILE A 55 -15.71 10.45 19.23
CA ILE A 55 -15.16 9.22 19.79
C ILE A 55 -14.53 9.60 21.12
N ARG A 56 -15.02 9.02 22.22
CA ARG A 56 -14.55 9.25 23.58
C ARG A 56 -13.86 8.01 24.11
N ARG A 57 -12.68 8.18 24.68
CA ARG A 57 -11.95 7.13 25.37
C ARG A 57 -12.47 7.01 26.81
N ASP A 58 -12.85 5.79 27.18
CA ASP A 58 -13.26 5.40 28.52
C ASP A 58 -12.35 4.25 28.99
N GLY A 59 -11.27 4.60 29.69
CA GLY A 59 -10.20 3.66 30.05
C GLY A 59 -9.50 3.05 28.81
N ASN A 60 -9.77 1.77 28.56
CA ASN A 60 -9.24 1.01 27.42
C ASN A 60 -10.30 0.79 26.32
N GLN A 61 -11.50 1.35 26.47
CA GLN A 61 -12.57 1.27 25.49
C GLN A 61 -12.76 2.63 24.80
N PHE A 62 -13.30 2.58 23.59
CA PHE A 62 -13.67 3.76 22.84
C PHE A 62 -15.16 3.71 22.56
N ARG A 63 -15.82 4.84 22.73
CA ARG A 63 -17.26 4.99 22.61
C ARG A 63 -17.54 6.08 21.60
N LEU A 64 -18.30 5.73 20.57
CA LEU A 64 -18.83 6.68 19.61
C LEU A 64 -20.13 7.27 20.15
N VAL A 65 -20.29 8.59 20.07
CA VAL A 65 -21.51 9.32 20.40
C VAL A 65 -21.92 10.15 19.19
N ASP A 66 -23.11 9.91 18.65
CA ASP A 66 -23.68 10.66 17.54
C ASP A 66 -24.41 11.91 18.05
N SER A 67 -24.16 13.04 17.41
CA SER A 67 -24.87 14.31 17.64
C SER A 67 -25.32 14.94 16.33
N SER A 68 -25.40 14.14 15.26
CA SER A 68 -25.63 14.61 13.91
C SER A 68 -27.10 14.69 13.54
N SER A 69 -27.39 15.37 12.43
CA SER A 69 -28.75 15.47 11.88
C SER A 69 -29.10 14.24 11.03
N ASN A 70 -28.13 13.69 10.30
CA ASN A 70 -28.35 12.58 9.37
C ASN A 70 -28.08 11.20 10.01
N GLY A 71 -27.43 11.18 11.17
CA GLY A 71 -27.07 9.98 11.92
C GLY A 71 -25.68 9.46 11.58
N THR A 72 -25.11 8.72 12.53
CA THR A 72 -23.87 7.97 12.34
C THR A 72 -24.16 6.46 12.29
N TYR A 73 -23.42 5.74 11.47
CA TYR A 73 -23.59 4.31 11.24
C TYR A 73 -22.31 3.57 11.59
N VAL A 74 -22.43 2.41 12.24
CA VAL A 74 -21.32 1.50 12.52
C VAL A 74 -21.63 0.16 11.87
N ASN A 75 -20.76 -0.28 10.96
CA ASN A 75 -20.93 -1.49 10.15
C ASN A 75 -22.31 -1.54 9.47
N GLY A 76 -22.75 -0.40 8.92
CA GLY A 76 -24.03 -0.23 8.22
C GLY A 76 -25.26 -0.10 9.12
N LYS A 77 -25.11 -0.12 10.45
CA LYS A 77 -26.23 0.06 11.40
C LYS A 77 -26.20 1.44 12.01
N LYS A 78 -27.30 2.18 11.95
CA LYS A 78 -27.44 3.50 12.59
C LYS A 78 -27.35 3.37 14.11
N VAL A 79 -26.53 4.20 14.74
CA VAL A 79 -26.30 4.20 16.19
C VAL A 79 -26.36 5.62 16.74
N SER A 80 -26.93 5.77 17.95
CA SER A 80 -26.80 7.01 18.75
C SER A 80 -25.55 6.98 19.62
N GLU A 81 -25.22 5.80 20.15
CA GLU A 81 -24.06 5.56 20.99
C GLU A 81 -23.63 4.09 20.84
N CYS A 82 -22.34 3.83 20.72
CA CYS A 82 -21.81 2.48 20.56
C CYS A 82 -20.39 2.36 21.10
N ILE A 83 -20.04 1.21 21.70
CA ILE A 83 -18.65 0.87 21.99
C ILE A 83 -17.99 0.42 20.69
N LEU A 84 -16.96 1.16 20.27
CA LEU A 84 -16.18 0.84 19.09
C LEU A 84 -15.23 -0.31 19.39
N ARG A 85 -15.19 -1.24 18.45
CA ARG A 85 -14.23 -2.32 18.38
C ARG A 85 -13.29 -2.04 17.21
N GLU A 86 -12.11 -2.60 17.30
CA GLU A 86 -11.18 -2.48 16.18
C GLU A 86 -11.70 -3.14 14.92
N GLY A 87 -11.44 -2.49 13.81
CA GLY A 87 -11.92 -2.86 12.49
C GLY A 87 -13.33 -2.34 12.19
N ASP A 88 -14.03 -1.76 13.18
CA ASP A 88 -15.36 -1.19 12.95
C ASP A 88 -15.30 -0.10 11.87
N VAL A 89 -16.27 -0.15 10.95
CA VAL A 89 -16.43 0.85 9.90
C VAL A 89 -17.46 1.86 10.34
N LEU A 90 -17.03 3.11 10.51
CA LEU A 90 -17.87 4.24 10.84
C LEU A 90 -18.27 4.97 9.56
N GLU A 91 -19.54 5.30 9.40
CA GLU A 91 -20.08 6.06 8.29
C GLU A 91 -20.83 7.28 8.83
N PHE A 92 -20.42 8.47 8.38
CA PHE A 92 -20.95 9.75 8.85
C PHE A 92 -21.98 10.28 7.85
N ALA A 93 -23.26 10.09 8.17
CA ALA A 93 -24.41 10.16 7.26
C ALA A 93 -24.49 9.02 6.23
N ASP A 94 -25.71 8.66 5.86
CA ASP A 94 -26.00 7.67 4.82
C ASP A 94 -25.38 8.09 3.47
N GLY A 95 -24.54 7.22 2.90
CA GLY A 95 -23.78 7.52 1.68
C GLY A 95 -22.62 8.50 1.89
N GLY A 96 -22.31 8.84 3.13
CA GLY A 96 -21.25 9.78 3.51
C GLY A 96 -19.86 9.14 3.61
N PRO A 97 -18.88 9.88 4.16
CA PRO A 97 -17.54 9.37 4.36
C PRO A 97 -17.51 8.20 5.32
N LYS A 98 -16.69 7.20 4.96
CA LYS A 98 -16.48 5.98 5.73
C LYS A 98 -15.06 5.96 6.27
N VAL A 99 -14.90 5.61 7.54
CA VAL A 99 -13.59 5.43 8.18
C VAL A 99 -13.54 4.11 8.94
N SER A 100 -12.42 3.40 8.89
CA SER A 100 -12.18 2.24 9.76
C SER A 100 -11.51 2.70 11.05
N PHE A 101 -11.98 2.20 12.18
CA PHE A 101 -11.46 2.51 13.52
C PHE A 101 -10.47 1.44 13.98
N LEU A 102 -9.26 1.83 14.36
CA LEU A 102 -8.22 0.96 14.91
C LEU A 102 -7.51 1.58 16.11
N THR A 103 -6.88 0.75 16.94
CA THR A 103 -6.05 1.21 18.05
C THR A 103 -4.66 0.60 18.01
N ARG A 104 -3.64 1.41 18.31
CA ARG A 104 -2.25 0.97 18.46
C ARG A 104 -1.80 1.32 19.87
N ILE A 105 -1.23 0.35 20.56
CA ILE A 105 -0.59 0.57 21.86
C ILE A 105 0.87 0.90 21.60
N VAL A 106 1.34 2.03 22.12
CA VAL A 106 2.75 2.40 22.08
C VAL A 106 3.29 2.38 23.51
N ASP A 107 4.12 1.39 23.78
CA ASP A 107 4.94 1.34 24.99
C ASP A 107 6.11 2.31 24.78
N THR A 108 6.09 3.44 25.49
CA THR A 108 7.06 4.54 25.32
C THR A 108 8.53 4.09 25.37
N LEU A 109 9.31 4.48 24.35
CA LEU A 109 10.77 4.71 24.42
C LEU A 109 11.05 6.23 24.21
N PRO A 110 12.19 6.76 24.67
CA PRO A 110 12.28 8.07 25.32
C PRO A 110 12.11 9.24 24.35
N VAL A 111 11.26 10.20 24.75
CA VAL A 111 11.34 11.57 24.22
C VAL A 111 12.74 12.08 24.57
N PRO A 112 13.56 12.53 23.61
CA PRO A 112 14.78 13.24 23.95
C PRO A 112 14.36 14.55 24.61
N GLU A 113 14.46 14.60 25.93
CA GLU A 113 14.41 15.86 26.67
C GLU A 113 15.55 16.73 26.15
N LYS A 114 15.16 17.83 25.51
CA LYS A 114 16.00 18.93 25.08
C LYS A 114 17.01 19.24 26.20
N PRO A 115 18.34 19.17 25.96
CA PRO A 115 19.30 19.46 27.02
C PRO A 115 19.15 20.90 27.48
N ALA A 116 18.76 21.05 28.74
CA ALA A 116 18.84 22.30 29.45
C ALA A 116 20.33 22.67 29.63
N THR A 117 20.61 23.92 29.29
CA THR A 117 21.84 24.68 29.44
C THR A 117 22.50 24.57 30.82
N ALA A 118 23.84 24.49 30.82
CA ALA A 118 24.72 24.90 31.92
C ALA A 118 26.12 25.30 31.36
N PRO A 119 26.92 26.13 32.07
CA PRO A 119 27.64 27.25 31.46
C PRO A 119 29.18 27.13 31.30
N VAL A 120 29.70 27.96 30.39
CA VAL A 120 30.99 28.69 30.33
C VAL A 120 32.23 28.11 31.03
N ALA A 121 33.23 27.74 30.23
CA ALA A 121 34.63 28.16 30.40
C ALA A 121 35.39 27.96 29.08
N GLY A 122 35.90 29.04 28.49
CA GLY A 122 36.96 28.99 27.46
C GLY A 122 38.35 28.79 28.11
N PRO A 123 39.48 28.97 27.39
CA PRO A 123 39.63 29.75 26.15
C PRO A 123 40.56 29.13 25.07
N GLY A 124 40.69 29.85 23.94
CA GLY A 124 41.80 29.77 22.98
C GLY A 124 41.39 29.17 21.64
N ALA A 125 41.07 29.98 20.63
CA ALA A 125 42.01 30.52 19.62
C ALA A 125 42.66 29.38 18.80
N THR A 126 42.60 29.32 17.47
CA THR A 126 42.30 30.30 16.43
C THR A 126 42.05 29.52 15.13
N GLU A 127 41.40 30.21 14.22
CA GLU A 127 40.86 29.84 12.92
C GLU A 127 41.96 29.67 11.82
N PRO A 128 41.63 29.54 10.51
CA PRO A 128 41.62 28.29 9.74
C PRO A 128 42.63 28.31 8.57
N LEU A 129 42.47 27.35 7.63
CA LEU A 129 42.63 27.48 6.15
C LEU A 129 43.27 26.22 5.53
N SER A 130 42.44 25.47 4.80
CA SER A 130 42.82 24.63 3.65
C SER A 130 43.12 25.52 2.42
N PRO A 131 43.35 24.98 1.20
CA PRO A 131 44.05 23.78 0.74
C PRO A 131 45.02 24.09 -0.44
N GLN A 132 45.55 23.01 -1.04
CA GLN A 132 46.04 22.86 -2.43
C GLN A 132 47.54 23.06 -2.68
N GLY A 133 48.10 22.20 -3.53
CA GLY A 133 49.37 22.47 -4.19
C GLY A 133 50.11 21.23 -4.63
N PHE A 134 49.84 20.84 -5.87
CA PHE A 134 50.54 19.88 -6.71
C PHE A 134 52.08 20.01 -6.77
N GLU A 135 52.69 18.97 -7.36
CA GLU A 135 53.97 18.92 -8.10
C GLU A 135 55.20 18.33 -7.38
N GLN A 136 55.53 17.09 -7.77
CA GLN A 136 56.92 16.61 -7.90
C GLN A 136 57.59 17.38 -9.05
N PRO A 137 58.94 17.45 -9.19
CA PRO A 137 59.66 16.34 -9.85
C PRO A 137 61.18 16.20 -9.52
N TRP A 138 61.78 15.08 -9.99
CA TRP A 138 63.23 14.74 -10.26
C TRP A 138 64.27 14.88 -9.11
N MET A 139 65.39 14.15 -8.97
CA MET A 139 66.08 13.03 -9.64
C MET A 139 67.26 12.61 -8.71
N CYS A 140 67.62 11.32 -8.67
CA CYS A 140 69.00 10.80 -8.85
C CYS A 140 69.18 9.39 -8.25
N SER A 141 69.47 8.44 -9.13
CA SER A 141 70.04 7.09 -8.91
C SER A 141 71.58 7.19 -8.70
N PRO A 142 72.43 6.12 -8.70
CA PRO A 142 72.20 4.67 -8.97
C PRO A 142 73.08 3.67 -8.15
N ASP A 143 73.16 2.45 -8.69
CA ASP A 143 74.09 1.30 -8.49
C ASP A 143 73.59 0.13 -7.62
N GLY A 144 73.56 -1.13 -8.09
CA GLY A 144 74.00 -1.69 -9.36
C GLY A 144 73.79 -3.21 -9.47
N ALA A 145 74.07 -3.70 -10.69
CA ALA A 145 74.46 -5.06 -11.10
C ALA A 145 73.42 -6.21 -11.20
N ALA A 146 73.15 -6.58 -12.45
CA ALA A 146 72.63 -7.89 -12.89
C ALA A 146 73.80 -8.86 -13.20
N PRO A 147 73.57 -10.17 -13.38
CA PRO A 147 73.17 -10.69 -14.70
C PRO A 147 72.19 -11.90 -14.70
N ALA A 148 71.71 -12.25 -15.90
CA ALA A 148 70.71 -13.29 -16.26
C ALA A 148 71.35 -14.53 -16.95
N PRO A 149 70.60 -15.42 -17.67
CA PRO A 149 69.66 -16.51 -17.26
C PRO A 149 70.18 -17.90 -17.78
N PRO A 150 69.44 -19.05 -17.76
CA PRO A 150 68.46 -19.36 -18.84
C PRO A 150 67.33 -20.39 -18.54
N VAL A 151 66.48 -20.55 -19.56
CA VAL A 151 65.58 -21.68 -19.94
C VAL A 151 64.16 -21.71 -19.38
N ALA A 152 63.23 -21.80 -20.34
CA ALA A 152 61.79 -21.62 -20.25
C ALA A 152 61.02 -22.90 -19.90
N GLU A 153 59.90 -22.73 -19.20
CA GLU A 153 58.69 -23.57 -19.32
C GLU A 153 57.44 -22.68 -19.22
N PRO A 154 56.34 -23.02 -19.92
CA PRO A 154 55.15 -22.18 -19.94
C PRO A 154 54.41 -22.29 -18.61
N LEU A 155 54.32 -21.20 -17.86
CA LEU A 155 53.48 -21.13 -16.67
C LEU A 155 52.01 -21.30 -17.11
N ARG A 156 51.44 -22.43 -16.69
CA ARG A 156 49.99 -22.68 -16.72
C ARG A 156 49.27 -21.46 -16.14
N GLN A 157 48.22 -21.00 -16.83
CA GLN A 157 47.32 -20.01 -16.26
C GLN A 157 46.83 -20.51 -14.89
N PRO A 158 46.86 -19.68 -13.83
CA PRO A 158 46.27 -20.06 -12.56
C PRO A 158 44.78 -20.28 -12.78
N ARG A 159 44.31 -21.46 -12.39
CA ARG A 159 42.88 -21.77 -12.25
C ARG A 159 42.25 -20.64 -11.42
N PRO A 160 41.11 -20.04 -11.83
CA PRO A 160 40.44 -19.05 -11.01
C PRO A 160 40.17 -19.67 -9.64
N GLU A 161 40.60 -18.99 -8.58
CA GLU A 161 40.29 -19.39 -7.22
C GLU A 161 38.78 -19.56 -7.09
N PRO A 162 38.29 -20.57 -6.34
CA PRO A 162 36.87 -20.63 -6.03
C PRO A 162 36.52 -19.32 -5.33
N VAL A 163 35.66 -18.54 -5.98
CA VAL A 163 34.98 -17.39 -5.36
C VAL A 163 34.51 -17.88 -3.99
N PRO A 164 34.84 -17.19 -2.88
CA PRO A 164 34.33 -17.58 -1.58
C PRO A 164 32.82 -17.65 -1.73
N GLU A 165 32.27 -18.85 -1.48
CA GLU A 165 30.84 -19.08 -1.46
C GLU A 165 30.22 -17.91 -0.72
N SER A 166 29.41 -17.15 -1.45
CA SER A 166 28.55 -16.12 -0.92
C SER A 166 27.96 -16.69 0.36
N VAL A 167 28.32 -16.09 1.51
CA VAL A 167 27.68 -16.35 2.79
C VAL A 167 26.21 -16.50 2.49
N PRO A 168 25.57 -17.66 2.75
CA PRO A 168 24.16 -17.81 2.47
C PRO A 168 23.48 -16.66 3.20
N GLU A 169 22.89 -15.73 2.44
CA GLU A 169 22.01 -14.74 3.02
C GLU A 169 21.06 -15.53 3.92
N PRO A 170 20.89 -15.14 5.21
CA PRO A 170 20.02 -15.89 6.09
C PRO A 170 18.63 -15.87 5.45
N SER A 171 18.25 -17.00 4.85
CA SER A 171 16.88 -17.35 4.52
C SER A 171 16.09 -17.03 5.79
N PRO A 172 15.03 -16.20 5.73
CA PRO A 172 14.36 -15.74 6.92
C PRO A 172 13.90 -16.97 7.71
N ALA A 173 14.63 -17.23 8.80
CA ALA A 173 14.30 -18.22 9.80
C ALA A 173 12.85 -17.98 10.24
N ALA A 174 12.15 -19.06 10.60
CA ALA A 174 10.74 -19.14 10.99
C ALA A 174 10.09 -17.79 11.35
N PRO A 175 8.93 -17.44 10.75
CA PRO A 175 8.41 -16.08 10.79
C PRO A 175 8.23 -15.64 12.24
N GLN A 176 9.12 -14.74 12.69
CA GLN A 176 9.00 -14.12 13.99
C GLN A 176 7.70 -13.31 13.97
N LYS A 177 6.86 -13.50 14.99
CA LYS A 177 5.66 -12.69 15.14
C LYS A 177 6.08 -11.25 15.41
N VAL A 178 5.75 -10.33 14.50
CA VAL A 178 6.05 -8.91 14.64
C VAL A 178 4.75 -8.16 14.86
N SER A 179 4.72 -7.28 15.86
CA SER A 179 3.56 -6.44 16.13
C SER A 179 3.59 -5.16 15.28
N VAL A 180 3.06 -5.27 14.06
CA VAL A 180 2.87 -4.16 13.12
C VAL A 180 1.43 -4.15 12.59
N PRO A 181 0.83 -2.98 12.34
CA PRO A 181 -0.54 -2.90 11.87
C PRO A 181 -0.64 -3.28 10.40
N LEU A 182 -1.53 -4.22 10.06
CA LEU A 182 -1.94 -4.49 8.69
C LEU A 182 -3.45 -4.36 8.58
N VAL A 183 -3.92 -3.69 7.53
CA VAL A 183 -5.34 -3.46 7.26
C VAL A 183 -5.63 -3.85 5.83
N ILE A 184 -6.57 -4.77 5.67
CA ILE A 184 -7.02 -5.25 4.37
C ILE A 184 -8.48 -4.89 4.19
N GLN A 185 -8.80 -4.13 3.16
CA GLN A 185 -10.16 -3.93 2.68
C GLN A 185 -10.45 -4.83 1.48
N TYR A 186 -11.55 -5.58 1.55
CA TYR A 186 -12.10 -6.39 0.47
C TYR A 186 -13.62 -6.24 0.42
N GLY A 187 -14.14 -5.71 -0.68
CA GLY A 187 -15.52 -5.29 -0.84
C GLY A 187 -15.95 -4.33 0.27
N PRO A 188 -17.07 -4.60 0.97
CA PRO A 188 -17.52 -3.83 2.13
C PRO A 188 -16.78 -4.20 3.42
N THR A 189 -15.94 -5.22 3.41
CA THR A 189 -15.33 -5.80 4.61
C THR A 189 -13.93 -5.23 4.83
N ILE A 190 -13.60 -4.92 6.08
CA ILE A 190 -12.25 -4.55 6.49
C ILE A 190 -11.80 -5.47 7.60
N ARG A 191 -10.57 -5.95 7.49
CA ARG A 191 -9.90 -6.77 8.50
C ARG A 191 -8.61 -6.12 8.90
N SER A 192 -8.42 -5.96 10.20
CA SER A 192 -7.19 -5.47 10.78
C SER A 192 -6.46 -6.58 11.51
N PHE A 193 -5.14 -6.51 11.44
CA PHE A 193 -4.22 -7.46 12.03
C PHE A 193 -3.15 -6.67 12.78
N ARG A 194 -2.90 -7.04 14.04
CA ARG A 194 -1.87 -6.41 14.89
C ARG A 194 -0.57 -7.20 14.92
N GLU A 195 -0.61 -8.43 14.42
CA GLU A 195 0.52 -9.35 14.39
C GLU A 195 0.67 -9.88 12.97
N LEU A 196 1.90 -9.88 12.47
CA LEU A 196 2.32 -10.56 11.26
C LEU A 196 3.26 -11.71 11.61
N PRO A 197 3.27 -12.82 10.85
CA PRO A 197 2.60 -12.99 9.56
C PRO A 197 1.11 -13.30 9.66
N ILE A 198 0.37 -13.03 8.59
CA ILE A 198 -0.98 -13.55 8.37
C ILE A 198 -1.04 -14.41 7.13
N VAL A 199 -1.95 -15.38 7.11
CA VAL A 199 -2.25 -16.20 5.94
C VAL A 199 -3.58 -15.76 5.33
N ILE A 200 -3.56 -15.56 4.02
CA ILE A 200 -4.73 -15.30 3.19
C ILE A 200 -5.09 -16.59 2.46
N GLY A 201 -6.37 -16.97 2.48
CA GLY A 201 -6.85 -18.13 1.75
C GLY A 201 -8.33 -18.38 1.95
N ARG A 202 -8.86 -19.40 1.26
CA ARG A 202 -10.27 -19.78 1.33
C ARG A 202 -10.59 -20.61 2.58
N ASN A 203 -9.59 -21.26 3.17
CA ASN A 203 -9.81 -22.11 4.34
C ASN A 203 -10.16 -21.27 5.58
N ALA A 204 -11.13 -21.73 6.37
CA ALA A 204 -11.59 -21.04 7.59
C ALA A 204 -10.50 -20.88 8.67
N GLY A 205 -9.42 -21.66 8.62
CA GLY A 205 -8.26 -21.53 9.50
C GLY A 205 -7.25 -20.46 9.08
N CYS A 206 -7.48 -19.74 7.99
CA CYS A 206 -6.67 -18.59 7.59
C CYS A 206 -7.04 -17.34 8.42
N ASP A 207 -6.06 -16.48 8.67
CA ASP A 207 -6.28 -15.21 9.37
C ASP A 207 -7.19 -14.28 8.55
N PHE A 208 -6.99 -14.23 7.23
CA PHE A 208 -7.85 -13.54 6.29
C PHE A 208 -8.53 -14.54 5.36
N VAL A 209 -9.73 -14.97 5.74
CA VAL A 209 -10.57 -15.86 4.93
C VAL A 209 -11.16 -15.07 3.77
N LEU A 210 -10.83 -15.48 2.55
CA LEU A 210 -11.22 -14.82 1.31
C LEU A 210 -11.94 -15.82 0.40
N ASP A 211 -13.26 -15.66 0.30
CA ASP A 211 -14.09 -16.45 -0.60
C ASP A 211 -14.18 -15.74 -1.96
N ALA A 212 -13.19 -15.96 -2.81
CA ALA A 212 -13.11 -15.40 -4.14
C ALA A 212 -12.65 -16.45 -5.17
N PRO A 213 -13.05 -16.33 -6.45
CA PRO A 213 -12.64 -17.26 -7.49
C PRO A 213 -11.11 -17.35 -7.61
N GLY A 214 -10.59 -18.58 -7.76
CA GLY A 214 -9.15 -18.81 -7.94
C GLY A 214 -8.30 -18.74 -6.65
N ILE A 215 -8.91 -18.43 -5.50
CA ILE A 215 -8.23 -18.47 -4.21
C ILE A 215 -8.13 -19.91 -3.68
N LEU A 216 -6.95 -20.27 -3.20
CA LEU A 216 -6.64 -21.58 -2.63
C LEU A 216 -6.84 -21.55 -1.11
N ASP A 217 -6.88 -22.73 -0.50
CA ASP A 217 -7.08 -22.89 0.94
C ASP A 217 -6.05 -22.12 1.77
N ARG A 218 -4.78 -22.15 1.35
CA ARG A 218 -3.72 -21.22 1.79
C ARG A 218 -3.09 -20.64 0.53
N HIS A 219 -3.36 -19.39 0.23
CA HIS A 219 -3.04 -18.79 -1.06
C HIS A 219 -1.83 -17.86 -0.98
N ALA A 220 -1.81 -16.97 0.00
CA ALA A 220 -0.72 -16.02 0.21
C ALA A 220 -0.41 -15.88 1.70
N GLN A 221 0.79 -15.39 2.00
CA GLN A 221 1.14 -14.95 3.34
C GLN A 221 1.71 -13.54 3.26
N ILE A 222 1.24 -12.67 4.14
CA ILE A 222 1.83 -11.35 4.34
C ILE A 222 2.64 -11.39 5.62
N PHE A 223 3.87 -10.91 5.57
CA PHE A 223 4.77 -10.89 6.71
C PHE A 223 5.57 -9.59 6.74
N TYR A 224 6.18 -9.28 7.88
CA TYR A 224 6.99 -8.09 8.05
C TYR A 224 8.43 -8.49 8.36
N SER A 225 9.38 -7.97 7.59
CA SER A 225 10.80 -8.27 7.77
C SER A 225 11.65 -7.16 7.17
N ARG A 226 12.79 -6.87 7.83
CA ARG A 226 13.71 -5.79 7.41
C ARG A 226 12.97 -4.46 7.20
N ASP A 227 12.12 -4.11 8.17
CA ASP A 227 11.31 -2.89 8.23
C ASP A 227 10.32 -2.71 7.06
N ARG A 228 9.97 -3.81 6.38
CA ARG A 228 9.12 -3.79 5.19
C ARG A 228 8.07 -4.89 5.21
N TYR A 229 6.94 -4.64 4.55
CA TYR A 229 5.92 -5.64 4.28
C TYR A 229 6.35 -6.49 3.09
N TRP A 230 6.08 -7.79 3.18
CA TRP A 230 6.36 -8.77 2.15
C TRP A 230 5.11 -9.59 1.88
N ILE A 231 4.95 -10.00 0.63
CA ILE A 231 3.98 -11.01 0.22
C ILE A 231 4.73 -12.27 -0.22
N LYS A 232 4.22 -13.43 0.20
CA LYS A 232 4.72 -14.75 -0.17
C LYS A 232 3.62 -15.55 -0.84
N ASP A 233 3.95 -16.17 -1.96
CA ASP A 233 3.07 -17.11 -2.65
C ASP A 233 3.11 -18.46 -1.93
N LEU A 234 1.93 -18.93 -1.53
CA LEU A 234 1.72 -20.24 -0.92
C LEU A 234 0.98 -21.23 -1.86
N SER A 235 0.62 -20.78 -3.07
CA SER A 235 -0.06 -21.59 -4.08
C SER A 235 0.80 -22.71 -4.65
N GLY A 236 2.13 -22.55 -4.65
CA GLY A 236 3.07 -23.45 -5.32
C GLY A 236 3.02 -23.38 -6.86
N GLN A 237 2.17 -22.51 -7.41
CA GLN A 237 1.92 -22.37 -8.85
C GLN A 237 2.23 -20.97 -9.38
N ARG A 238 2.84 -20.10 -8.55
CA ARG A 238 3.18 -18.71 -8.91
C ARG A 238 1.96 -17.93 -9.40
N MET A 239 0.86 -18.09 -8.69
CA MET A 239 -0.42 -17.47 -9.06
C MET A 239 -0.45 -15.99 -8.73
N ILE A 240 0.35 -15.54 -7.76
CA ILE A 240 0.35 -14.15 -7.35
C ILE A 240 1.10 -13.32 -8.39
N LEU A 241 0.46 -12.26 -8.89
CA LEU A 241 1.08 -11.27 -9.76
C LEU A 241 1.36 -10.02 -8.94
N LEU A 242 2.58 -9.49 -8.97
CA LEU A 242 2.94 -8.19 -8.42
C LEU A 242 3.30 -7.26 -9.59
N ASN A 243 2.59 -6.15 -9.74
CA ASN A 243 2.71 -5.21 -10.84
C ASN A 243 2.67 -5.91 -12.21
N ALA A 244 1.70 -6.83 -12.37
CA ALA A 244 1.51 -7.71 -13.53
C ALA A 244 2.61 -8.75 -13.79
N VAL A 245 3.60 -8.90 -12.90
CA VAL A 245 4.68 -9.88 -13.00
C VAL A 245 4.46 -11.03 -12.02
N PRO A 246 4.54 -12.31 -12.43
CA PRO A 246 4.44 -13.44 -11.52
C PRO A 246 5.50 -13.43 -10.42
N LEU A 247 5.05 -13.64 -9.19
CA LEU A 247 5.92 -13.78 -8.04
C LEU A 247 6.64 -15.13 -8.11
N GLU A 248 7.97 -15.15 -7.93
CA GLU A 248 8.74 -16.39 -7.87
C GLU A 248 8.47 -17.18 -6.59
N LEU A 249 8.57 -16.51 -5.44
CA LEU A 249 8.26 -17.09 -4.12
C LEU A 249 7.76 -16.03 -3.15
N GLN A 250 8.46 -14.90 -3.09
CA GLN A 250 8.12 -13.77 -2.22
C GLN A 250 8.67 -12.46 -2.79
N ALA A 251 8.05 -11.33 -2.44
CA ALA A 251 8.54 -10.00 -2.79
C ALA A 251 8.18 -8.98 -1.71
N VAL A 252 8.95 -7.89 -1.70
CA VAL A 252 8.66 -6.69 -0.91
C VAL A 252 7.45 -5.99 -1.51
N LEU A 253 6.53 -5.51 -0.66
CA LEU A 253 5.46 -4.60 -1.04
C LEU A 253 5.93 -3.15 -0.83
N SER A 254 6.01 -2.41 -1.92
CA SER A 254 6.32 -0.98 -1.97
C SER A 254 5.03 -0.16 -2.10
N PRO A 255 4.95 1.06 -1.54
CA PRO A 255 3.77 1.90 -1.70
C PRO A 255 3.36 2.07 -3.17
N ASN A 256 2.06 1.91 -3.43
CA ASN A 256 1.40 1.87 -4.74
C ASN A 256 1.58 0.58 -5.55
N ASP A 257 2.25 -0.45 -5.01
CA ASP A 257 2.30 -1.75 -5.66
C ASP A 257 0.89 -2.33 -5.81
N ARG A 258 0.59 -2.84 -7.00
CA ARG A 258 -0.63 -3.59 -7.25
C ARG A 258 -0.32 -5.07 -7.28
N PHE A 259 -1.05 -5.89 -6.53
CA PHE A 259 -0.90 -7.33 -6.58
C PHE A 259 -2.24 -8.03 -6.79
N SER A 260 -2.24 -9.08 -7.60
CA SER A 260 -3.39 -9.95 -7.83
C SER A 260 -3.14 -11.30 -7.17
N LEU A 261 -4.16 -11.84 -6.50
CA LEU A 261 -4.13 -13.18 -5.91
C LEU A 261 -4.53 -14.28 -6.92
N GLY A 262 -4.20 -14.09 -8.19
CA GLY A 262 -4.45 -15.08 -9.24
C GLY A 262 -5.13 -14.52 -10.49
N PRO A 263 -5.08 -15.22 -11.62
CA PRO A 263 -5.63 -14.74 -12.90
C PRO A 263 -7.11 -14.36 -12.89
N ARG A 264 -7.89 -14.93 -11.96
CA ARG A 264 -9.31 -14.62 -11.72
C ARG A 264 -9.57 -14.17 -10.29
N GLY A 265 -8.51 -13.95 -9.53
CA GLY A 265 -8.55 -13.54 -8.14
C GLY A 265 -8.67 -12.01 -8.03
N PRO A 266 -9.02 -11.52 -6.84
CA PRO A 266 -9.09 -10.09 -6.58
C PRO A 266 -7.72 -9.43 -6.72
N VAL A 267 -7.79 -8.16 -7.11
CA VAL A 267 -6.63 -7.27 -7.25
C VAL A 267 -6.62 -6.33 -6.05
N PHE A 268 -5.44 -6.09 -5.51
CA PHE A 268 -5.23 -5.20 -4.39
C PHE A 268 -4.16 -4.17 -4.72
N SER A 269 -4.26 -3.00 -4.10
CA SER A 269 -3.23 -1.98 -4.07
C SER A 269 -2.68 -1.88 -2.64
N PHE A 270 -1.36 -1.93 -2.51
CA PHE A 270 -0.67 -1.66 -1.25
C PHE A 270 -0.39 -0.17 -1.14
N LEU A 271 -1.06 0.53 -0.23
CA LEU A 271 -0.92 1.99 -0.08
C LEU A 271 0.25 2.40 0.83
N GLY A 272 1.09 1.45 1.25
CA GLY A 272 2.14 1.68 2.23
C GLY A 272 1.65 1.57 3.68
N GLU A 273 2.61 1.43 4.60
CA GLU A 273 2.37 1.39 6.06
C GLU A 273 1.37 0.30 6.51
N GLY A 274 1.29 -0.81 5.77
CA GLY A 274 0.40 -1.92 6.11
C GLY A 274 -1.03 -1.78 5.58
N ARG A 275 -1.30 -0.84 4.68
CA ARG A 275 -2.62 -0.68 4.05
C ARG A 275 -2.72 -1.45 2.74
N ILE A 276 -3.76 -2.28 2.63
CA ILE A 276 -4.11 -3.03 1.42
C ILE A 276 -5.59 -2.80 1.10
N MET A 277 -5.87 -2.41 -0.14
CA MET A 277 -7.22 -2.09 -0.59
C MET A 277 -7.53 -2.86 -1.86
N GLU A 278 -8.71 -3.47 -1.93
CA GLU A 278 -9.21 -4.04 -3.18
C GLU A 278 -9.33 -2.94 -4.25
N VAL A 279 -8.83 -3.26 -5.45
CA VAL A 279 -9.04 -2.48 -6.66
C VAL A 279 -10.25 -3.08 -7.36
N LEU A 280 -11.38 -2.40 -7.28
CA LEU A 280 -12.57 -2.74 -8.04
C LEU A 280 -12.36 -2.22 -9.46
N ASP A 281 -12.25 -3.11 -10.44
CA ASP A 281 -12.17 -2.74 -11.85
C ASP A 281 -13.48 -2.06 -12.27
N GLY A 282 -13.51 -0.74 -12.17
CA GLY A 282 -14.56 0.15 -12.67
C GLY A 282 -13.87 1.40 -13.18
N GLU A 283 -13.91 1.58 -14.50
CA GLU A 283 -13.13 2.53 -15.32
C GLU A 283 -11.74 2.01 -15.71
N GLY A 284 -11.73 1.20 -16.78
CA GLY A 284 -10.53 1.09 -17.61
C GLY A 284 -10.18 2.47 -18.13
N GLU A 285 -9.03 3.00 -17.74
CA GLU A 285 -8.36 3.98 -18.55
C GLU A 285 -8.15 3.35 -19.94
N PRO A 286 -8.61 3.98 -21.03
CA PRO A 286 -8.22 3.52 -22.36
C PRO A 286 -6.70 3.63 -22.44
N SER A 287 -6.06 2.47 -22.58
CA SER A 287 -4.64 2.40 -22.90
C SER A 287 -4.39 3.27 -24.15
N PRO A 288 -3.32 4.09 -24.18
CA PRO A 288 -3.01 4.88 -25.36
C PRO A 288 -2.66 3.90 -26.50
N GLU A 289 -3.52 3.82 -27.51
CA GLU A 289 -3.26 2.98 -28.67
C GLU A 289 -1.96 3.42 -29.37
N PRO A 290 -1.14 2.46 -29.84
CA PRO A 290 0.08 2.78 -30.55
C PRO A 290 -0.23 3.23 -31.99
N GLY A 291 -0.02 4.52 -32.27
CA GLY A 291 0.44 5.02 -33.56
C GLY A 291 -0.41 4.71 -34.79
N GLY A 292 -1.51 5.47 -34.97
CA GLY A 292 -2.21 5.54 -36.25
C GLY A 292 -1.35 6.22 -37.33
N LYS A 293 -0.83 5.44 -38.27
CA LYS A 293 -0.30 5.94 -39.55
C LYS A 293 -1.47 6.43 -40.40
N LYS A 294 -1.38 7.69 -40.85
CA LYS A 294 -2.19 8.25 -41.94
C LYS A 294 -2.02 7.40 -43.20
N GLU A 295 -3.12 6.94 -43.78
CA GLU A 295 -3.18 6.55 -45.19
C GLU A 295 -4.46 7.10 -45.81
N GLU A 296 -4.28 7.51 -47.07
CA GLU A 296 -4.99 8.54 -47.80
C GLU A 296 -6.43 8.22 -48.23
N GLU A 297 -7.20 9.29 -48.36
CA GLU A 297 -8.48 9.37 -49.04
C GLU A 297 -8.42 8.80 -50.47
N ARG A 298 -9.46 8.05 -50.85
CA ARG A 298 -9.87 7.89 -52.25
C ARG A 298 -11.38 8.21 -52.37
N PRO A 299 -11.80 9.07 -53.31
CA PRO A 299 -13.19 9.47 -53.44
C PRO A 299 -14.02 8.40 -54.16
N ARG A 300 -15.26 8.23 -53.69
CA ARG A 300 -16.27 7.30 -54.22
C ARG A 300 -17.07 8.00 -55.32
N VAL A 301 -16.98 7.48 -56.53
CA VAL A 301 -17.71 7.93 -57.73
C VAL A 301 -19.19 7.57 -57.61
N GLU A 302 -20.05 8.55 -57.92
CA GLU A 302 -21.50 8.44 -58.08
C GLU A 302 -21.85 7.53 -59.27
N ARG A 303 -22.89 6.71 -59.11
CA ARG A 303 -23.65 6.20 -60.24
C ARG A 303 -25.13 6.06 -59.87
N GLU A 304 -25.93 6.86 -60.55
CA GLU A 304 -27.38 6.80 -60.65
C GLU A 304 -27.86 5.41 -61.10
N GLU A 305 -29.04 4.99 -60.62
CA GLU A 305 -30.13 4.57 -61.51
C GLU A 305 -31.44 4.38 -60.71
N GLU A 306 -32.42 5.24 -61.00
CA GLU A 306 -33.83 5.04 -60.73
C GLU A 306 -34.39 3.89 -61.59
N LYS A 307 -35.31 3.08 -61.03
CA LYS A 307 -36.58 2.67 -61.66
C LYS A 307 -37.46 1.83 -60.72
N LYS A 308 -38.64 2.37 -60.38
CA LYS A 308 -39.87 1.60 -60.05
C LYS A 308 -40.65 1.32 -61.36
N PRO A 309 -41.84 0.67 -61.39
CA PRO A 309 -42.57 -0.20 -60.42
C PRO A 309 -43.05 -1.54 -61.06
N GLY A 310 -43.66 -2.44 -60.28
CA GLY A 310 -44.49 -3.52 -60.87
C GLY A 310 -44.94 -4.66 -59.95
N GLY A 311 -46.21 -4.59 -59.50
CA GLY A 311 -47.19 -5.68 -59.61
C GLY A 311 -47.17 -6.91 -58.67
N PHE A 312 -48.20 -6.99 -57.80
CA PHE A 312 -49.21 -8.08 -57.67
C PHE A 312 -48.71 -9.55 -57.47
N TRP A 313 -49.06 -10.31 -56.41
CA TRP A 313 -50.36 -10.93 -56.02
C TRP A 313 -50.21 -11.46 -54.57
N SER A 314 -51.07 -11.12 -53.59
CA SER A 314 -52.37 -11.70 -53.20
C SER A 314 -52.36 -12.74 -52.06
N ARG A 315 -53.08 -12.35 -50.99
CA ARG A 315 -54.02 -13.11 -50.14
C ARG A 315 -53.53 -14.33 -49.33
N LEU A 316 -53.66 -14.22 -48.01
CA LEU A 316 -54.55 -15.12 -47.28
C LEU A 316 -55.18 -14.44 -46.05
N THR A 317 -56.51 -14.41 -46.04
CA THR A 317 -57.38 -13.94 -44.96
C THR A 317 -57.93 -15.11 -44.15
N LYS A 318 -57.96 -14.99 -42.82
CA LYS A 318 -59.09 -15.31 -41.91
C LYS A 318 -58.61 -15.06 -40.46
N ARG A 319 -59.19 -14.13 -39.68
CA ARG A 319 -60.46 -14.23 -38.91
C ARG A 319 -60.49 -15.52 -38.05
N GLU A 320 -60.78 -15.49 -36.76
CA GLU A 320 -61.75 -14.68 -36.04
C GLU A 320 -61.51 -14.82 -34.52
N GLN A 321 -61.86 -13.74 -33.81
CA GLN A 321 -62.37 -13.63 -32.42
C GLN A 321 -61.56 -14.21 -31.27
#